data_AF-A0AB33KC43-F1
#
_entry.id   AF-A0AB33KC43-F1
#
_cell.length_a   1.000
_cell.length_b   1.000
_cell.length_c   1.000
_cell.angle_alpha   90.00
_cell.angle_beta   90.00
_cell.angle_gamma   90.00
#
_symmetry.space_group_name_H-M   'P 1'
#
loop_
_entity.id
_entity.type
_entity.pdbx_description
1 polymer ?
#
loop_
_entity_poly.entity_id
_entity_poly.type
_entity_poly.pdbx_seq_one_letter_code
_entity_poly.pdbx_strand_id
1 'polypeptide(L)'
;MADTLDGLSLAEVRRELALLVAMADSAERPKPDLINPPGHAMPGHEWRVDQRVLPGRRPPLWIVRTVDDEESRDFVYVAEPDPHHHYDWLDKLDFGAMLPIDARRLAMALLAAADRADHLTAGVTRLEDRRPA
;
A
#
# COMPACT_ATOMS: atom_id res chain seq x y z
N MET A 1 16.68 -29.31 -1.08
CA MET A 1 16.00 -28.02 -0.95
C MET A 1 16.41 -27.16 -2.14
N ALA A 2 15.78 -27.39 -3.29
CA ALA A 2 16.09 -26.74 -4.55
C ALA A 2 14.85 -25.98 -5.05
N ASP A 3 15.11 -24.91 -5.80
CA ASP A 3 14.20 -23.94 -6.38
C ASP A 3 12.74 -24.34 -6.54
N THR A 4 11.89 -23.70 -5.74
CA THR A 4 10.44 -23.70 -5.96
C THR A 4 10.01 -22.62 -6.96
N LEU A 5 10.93 -21.74 -7.39
CA LEU A 5 10.65 -20.63 -8.31
C LEU A 5 11.20 -20.83 -9.73
N ASP A 6 12.24 -21.66 -9.93
CA ASP A 6 12.83 -21.90 -11.26
C ASP A 6 11.91 -22.68 -12.22
N GLY A 7 10.88 -23.33 -11.69
CA GLY A 7 9.89 -24.06 -12.48
C GLY A 7 8.66 -23.26 -12.89
N LEU A 8 8.48 -22.05 -12.37
CA LEU A 8 7.28 -21.25 -12.64
C LEU A 8 7.55 -20.29 -13.80
N SER A 9 6.76 -20.44 -14.86
CA SER A 9 6.70 -19.42 -15.90
C SER A 9 6.23 -18.10 -15.30
N LEU A 10 6.66 -16.97 -15.89
CA LEU A 10 6.17 -15.64 -15.51
C LEU A 10 4.63 -15.54 -15.54
N ALA A 11 3.97 -16.35 -16.38
CA ALA A 11 2.52 -16.45 -16.46
C ALA A 11 1.91 -17.14 -15.22
N GLU A 12 2.55 -18.19 -14.70
CA GLU A 12 2.14 -18.85 -13.47
C GLU A 12 2.31 -17.95 -12.26
N VAL A 13 3.44 -17.24 -12.15
CA VAL A 13 3.66 -16.25 -11.09
C VAL A 13 2.58 -15.16 -11.12
N ARG A 14 2.23 -14.66 -12.31
CA ARG A 14 1.18 -13.64 -12.48
C ARG A 14 -0.21 -14.16 -12.12
N ARG A 15 -0.52 -15.42 -12.44
CA ARG A 15 -1.80 -16.05 -12.12
C ARG A 15 -1.96 -16.30 -10.62
N GLU A 16 -0.94 -16.86 -9.97
CA GLU A 16 -0.95 -17.07 -8.52
C GLU A 16 -1.02 -15.74 -7.78
N LEU A 17 -0.30 -14.72 -8.24
CA LEU A 17 -0.40 -13.37 -7.68
C LEU A 17 -1.80 -12.78 -7.84
N ALA A 18 -2.44 -12.94 -9.00
CA ALA A 18 -3.82 -12.49 -9.22
C ALA A 18 -4.83 -13.20 -8.32
N LEU A 19 -4.64 -14.51 -8.10
CA LEU A 19 -5.49 -15.31 -7.20
C LEU A 19 -5.34 -14.86 -5.74
N LEU A 20 -4.10 -14.64 -5.28
CA LEU A 20 -3.82 -14.15 -3.93
C LEU A 20 -4.37 -12.73 -3.70
N VAL A 21 -4.29 -11.86 -4.71
CA VAL A 21 -4.84 -10.49 -4.71
C VAL A 21 -6.38 -10.51 -4.66
N ALA A 22 -7.00 -11.40 -5.43
CA ALA A 22 -8.45 -11.62 -5.39
C ALA A 22 -8.93 -12.21 -4.05
N MET A 23 -8.13 -13.08 -3.41
CA MET A 23 -8.41 -13.63 -2.08
C MET A 23 -8.25 -12.61 -0.94
N ALA A 24 -7.41 -11.59 -1.12
CA ALA A 24 -7.22 -10.50 -0.16
C ALA A 24 -8.33 -9.43 -0.21
N ASP A 25 -9.48 -9.72 -0.85
CA ASP A 25 -10.59 -8.79 -1.09
C ASP A 25 -10.18 -7.50 -1.83
N SER A 26 -9.12 -7.60 -2.64
CA SER A 26 -8.65 -6.54 -3.52
C SER A 26 -8.60 -7.04 -4.96
N ALA A 27 -9.74 -7.56 -5.47
CA ALA A 27 -9.83 -8.03 -6.86
C ALA A 27 -9.37 -6.98 -7.89
N GLU A 28 -9.31 -5.72 -7.48
CA GLU A 28 -8.68 -4.62 -8.20
C GLU A 28 -7.69 -3.89 -7.28
N ARG A 29 -6.58 -3.40 -7.86
CA ARG A 29 -5.73 -2.42 -7.19
C ARG A 29 -6.58 -1.18 -6.85
N PRO A 30 -6.40 -0.56 -5.67
CA PRO A 30 -7.13 0.65 -5.36
C PRO A 30 -6.85 1.69 -6.44
N LYS A 31 -7.91 2.30 -6.97
CA LYS A 31 -7.78 3.43 -7.90
C LYS A 31 -7.21 4.61 -7.13
N PRO A 32 -6.39 5.47 -7.76
CA PRO A 32 -5.99 6.71 -7.11
C PRO A 32 -7.23 7.57 -6.84
N ASP A 33 -7.26 8.21 -5.69
CA ASP A 33 -8.30 9.17 -5.30
C ASP A 33 -8.12 10.51 -6.02
N LEU A 34 -6.88 10.82 -6.41
CA LEU A 34 -6.52 12.02 -7.15
C LEU A 34 -5.40 11.74 -8.16
N ILE A 35 -5.50 12.36 -9.33
CA ILE A 35 -4.44 12.38 -10.35
C ILE A 35 -4.06 13.84 -10.58
N ASN A 36 -2.86 14.21 -10.18
CA ASN A 36 -2.34 15.56 -10.38
C ASN A 36 -1.85 15.72 -11.82
N PRO A 37 -2.25 16.81 -12.51
CA PRO A 37 -1.91 17.01 -13.91
C PRO A 37 -0.42 17.36 -14.09
N PRO A 38 0.09 17.23 -15.34
CA PRO A 38 1.38 17.81 -15.72
C PRO A 38 1.44 19.31 -15.37
N GLY A 39 2.54 19.75 -14.75
CA GLY A 39 2.72 21.14 -14.28
C GLY A 39 2.28 21.39 -12.84
N HIS A 40 1.66 20.41 -12.18
CA HIS A 40 1.52 20.42 -10.72
C HIS A 40 2.90 20.29 -10.05
N ALA A 41 3.07 20.80 -8.82
CA ALA A 41 4.34 20.70 -8.08
C ALA A 41 4.77 19.24 -7.82
N MET A 42 3.80 18.33 -7.80
CA MET A 42 4.01 16.88 -7.76
C MET A 42 3.00 16.21 -8.70
N PRO A 43 3.29 16.09 -10.00
CA PRO A 43 2.39 15.43 -10.96
C PRO A 43 2.35 13.93 -10.70
N GLY A 44 1.23 13.25 -10.93
CA GLY A 44 1.11 11.80 -10.73
C GLY A 44 -0.08 11.39 -9.86
N HIS A 45 -0.06 10.15 -9.36
CA HIS A 45 -1.19 9.52 -8.69
C HIS A 45 -1.10 9.64 -7.17
N GLU A 46 -2.24 9.85 -6.53
CA GLU A 46 -2.38 9.92 -5.08
C GLU A 46 -3.49 8.97 -4.59
N TRP A 47 -3.18 8.25 -3.50
CA TRP A 47 -4.11 7.44 -2.73
C TRP A 47 -4.21 8.00 -1.30
N ARG A 48 -5.43 8.09 -0.79
CA ARG A 48 -5.78 8.61 0.53
C ARG A 48 -6.38 7.48 1.35
N VAL A 49 -5.77 7.18 2.48
CA VAL A 49 -6.28 6.17 3.41
C VAL A 49 -6.87 6.88 4.63
N ASP A 50 -8.19 7.04 4.61
CA ASP A 50 -8.96 7.60 5.71
C ASP A 50 -9.04 6.61 6.88
N GLN A 51 -8.59 7.01 8.06
CA GLN A 51 -8.80 6.21 9.26
C GLN A 51 -10.20 6.42 9.85
N ARG A 52 -10.86 5.35 10.31
CA ARG A 52 -12.11 5.49 11.08
C ARG A 52 -11.81 6.15 12.42
N VAL A 53 -12.50 7.24 12.73
CA VAL A 53 -12.35 7.98 13.99
C VAL A 53 -13.64 8.00 14.78
N LEU A 54 -13.49 8.16 16.10
CA LEU A 54 -14.58 8.55 16.97
C LEU A 54 -15.09 9.97 16.60
N PRO A 55 -16.40 10.23 16.76
CA PRO A 55 -16.98 11.54 16.51
C PRO A 55 -16.24 12.65 17.27
N GLY A 56 -15.95 13.77 16.60
CA GLY A 56 -15.30 14.94 17.22
C GLY A 56 -13.78 15.00 17.06
N ARG A 57 -13.15 14.04 16.36
CA ARG A 57 -11.75 14.13 15.91
C ARG A 57 -11.67 14.04 14.39
N ARG A 58 -10.75 14.78 13.77
CA ARG A 58 -10.47 14.63 12.33
C ARG A 58 -9.70 13.31 12.10
N PRO A 59 -10.02 12.58 11.03
CA PRO A 59 -9.32 11.34 10.71
C PRO A 59 -7.85 11.60 10.39
N PRO A 60 -6.92 10.85 11.00
CA PRO A 60 -5.57 10.74 10.47
C PRO A 60 -5.66 10.28 9.01
N LEU A 61 -5.04 11.03 8.11
CA LEU A 61 -5.01 10.75 6.68
C LEU A 61 -3.60 10.30 6.27
N TRP A 62 -3.46 9.03 5.91
CA TRP A 62 -2.23 8.56 5.25
C TRP A 62 -2.32 8.86 3.77
N ILE A 63 -1.21 9.30 3.18
CA ILE A 63 -1.15 9.60 1.75
C ILE A 63 -0.03 8.79 1.12
N VAL A 64 -0.36 8.07 0.05
CA VAL A 64 0.60 7.39 -0.81
C VAL A 64 0.59 8.06 -2.16
N ARG A 65 1.76 8.33 -2.74
CA ARG A 65 1.88 9.03 -4.02
C ARG A 65 2.97 8.44 -4.91
N THR A 66 2.73 8.47 -6.21
CA THR A 66 3.77 8.35 -7.24
C THR A 66 3.92 9.68 -7.96
N VAL A 67 5.12 9.98 -8.40
CA VAL A 67 5.42 11.22 -9.12
C VAL A 67 5.83 10.90 -10.55
N ASP A 68 5.28 11.61 -11.54
CA ASP A 68 5.59 11.35 -12.96
C ASP A 68 6.85 12.10 -13.45
N ASP A 69 7.36 13.03 -12.64
CA ASP A 69 8.60 13.77 -12.88
C ASP A 69 9.83 12.86 -12.95
N GLU A 70 10.72 13.12 -13.91
CA GLU A 70 11.84 12.23 -14.23
C GLU A 70 12.86 12.08 -13.09
N GLU A 71 13.05 13.12 -12.26
CA GLU A 71 14.00 13.07 -11.14
C GLU A 71 13.44 12.31 -9.94
N SER A 72 12.11 12.16 -9.86
CA SER A 72 11.39 11.67 -8.68
C SER A 72 10.60 10.37 -8.91
N ARG A 73 10.41 9.94 -10.16
CA ARG A 73 9.56 8.79 -10.53
C ARG A 73 10.02 7.42 -10.03
N ASP A 74 11.26 7.31 -9.58
CA ASP A 74 11.83 6.06 -9.08
C ASP A 74 11.37 5.70 -7.66
N PHE A 75 10.60 6.58 -7.01
CA PHE A 75 10.17 6.42 -5.62
C PHE A 75 8.64 6.37 -5.48
N VAL A 76 8.22 5.70 -4.41
CA VAL A 76 6.88 5.81 -3.83
C VAL A 76 7.00 6.70 -2.60
N TYR A 77 6.14 7.70 -2.50
CA TYR A 77 6.14 8.66 -1.41
C TYR A 77 5.00 8.36 -0.45
N VAL A 78 5.29 8.26 0.84
CA VAL A 78 4.31 8.00 1.88
C VAL A 78 4.38 9.11 2.92
N ALA A 79 3.26 9.78 3.18
CA ALA A 79 3.13 10.71 4.29
C ALA A 79 2.31 10.08 5.41
N GLU A 80 2.86 10.09 6.62
CA GLU A 80 2.16 9.76 7.85
C GLU A 80 1.24 10.92 8.25
N PRO A 81 0.05 10.65 8.80
CA PRO A 81 -0.76 11.70 9.38
C PRO A 81 -0.03 12.41 10.52
N ASP A 82 0.22 13.70 10.37
CA ASP A 82 0.73 14.52 11.46
C ASP A 82 -0.45 15.11 12.27
N PRO A 83 -0.59 14.78 13.58
CA PRO A 83 -1.64 15.34 14.42
C PRO A 83 -1.47 16.83 14.76
N HIS A 84 -0.30 17.41 14.47
CA HIS A 84 0.07 18.79 14.77
C HIS A 84 0.15 19.69 13.54
N HIS A 85 0.21 19.13 12.33
CA HIS A 85 0.21 19.90 11.09
C HIS A 85 -1.11 19.79 10.33
N HIS A 86 -1.62 20.93 9.88
CA HIS A 86 -2.74 20.97 8.96
C HIS A 86 -2.26 20.46 7.59
N TYR A 87 -3.06 19.61 6.94
CA TYR A 87 -2.82 19.25 5.55
C TYR A 87 -3.04 20.49 4.67
N ASP A 88 -1.97 21.22 4.42
CA ASP A 88 -1.86 22.19 3.34
C ASP A 88 -0.77 21.68 2.41
N TRP A 89 -1.12 21.50 1.13
CA TRP A 89 -0.22 21.04 0.09
C TRP A 89 0.96 22.01 -0.14
N LEU A 90 0.85 23.26 0.34
CA LEU A 90 1.92 24.25 0.37
C LEU A 90 2.91 24.03 1.54
N ASP A 91 2.42 23.53 2.67
CA ASP A 91 3.24 23.20 3.84
C ASP A 91 3.75 21.77 3.68
N LYS A 92 4.83 21.67 2.88
CA LYS A 92 5.70 20.50 2.68
C LYS A 92 5.43 19.37 3.69
N LEU A 93 4.58 18.42 3.29
CA LEU A 93 4.50 17.15 4.00
C LEU A 93 5.87 16.48 3.98
N ASP A 94 6.28 15.95 5.12
CA ASP A 94 7.44 15.08 5.21
C ASP A 94 7.07 13.72 4.61
N PHE A 95 7.18 13.61 3.29
CA PHE A 95 7.06 12.33 2.60
C PHE A 95 8.30 11.49 2.86
N GLY A 96 8.10 10.28 3.39
CA GLY A 96 9.08 9.22 3.29
C GLY A 96 9.14 8.69 1.86
N ALA A 97 10.27 8.89 1.19
CA ALA A 97 10.54 8.29 -0.12
C ALA A 97 11.01 6.84 0.06
N MET A 98 10.39 5.91 -0.65
CA MET A 98 10.73 4.49 -0.65
C MET A 98 10.96 3.99 -2.07
N LEU A 99 11.93 3.11 -2.26
CA LEU A 99 12.02 2.37 -3.51
C LEU A 99 10.79 1.46 -3.66
N PRO A 100 10.30 1.20 -4.87
CA PRO A 100 9.14 0.35 -5.11
C PRO A 100 9.27 -1.05 -4.50
N ILE A 101 10.49 -1.59 -4.39
CA ILE A 101 10.72 -2.89 -3.74
C ILE A 101 10.44 -2.84 -2.23
N ASP A 102 10.82 -1.76 -1.56
CA ASP A 102 10.62 -1.59 -0.12
C ASP A 102 9.16 -1.23 0.19
N ALA A 103 8.52 -0.43 -0.66
CA ALA A 103 7.08 -0.19 -0.58
C ALA A 103 6.27 -1.49 -0.70
N ARG A 104 6.65 -2.41 -1.60
CA ARG A 104 6.02 -3.74 -1.70
C ARG A 104 6.25 -4.58 -0.45
N ARG A 105 7.46 -4.57 0.11
CA ARG A 105 7.77 -5.30 1.36
C ARG A 105 6.95 -4.75 2.53
N LEU A 106 6.83 -3.43 2.65
CA LEU A 106 5.99 -2.78 3.64
C LEU A 106 4.52 -3.18 3.47
N ALA A 107 3.99 -3.14 2.25
CA ALA A 107 2.62 -3.56 1.98
C ALA A 107 2.36 -5.01 2.41
N MET A 108 3.28 -5.93 2.12
CA MET A 108 3.17 -7.33 2.56
C MET A 108 3.23 -7.46 4.09
N ALA A 109 4.07 -6.68 4.77
CA ALA A 109 4.14 -6.67 6.23
C ALA A 109 2.84 -6.16 6.86
N LEU A 110 2.25 -5.10 6.30
CA LEU A 110 0.96 -4.56 6.73
C LEU A 110 -0.17 -5.58 6.55
N LEU A 111 -0.21 -6.29 5.41
CA LEU A 111 -1.18 -7.36 5.17
C LEU A 111 -1.03 -8.51 6.18
N ALA A 112 0.20 -8.95 6.46
CA ALA A 112 0.44 -10.00 7.45
C ALA A 112 0.04 -9.57 8.88
N ALA A 113 0.27 -8.30 9.23
CA ALA A 113 -0.16 -7.74 10.50
C ALA A 113 -1.70 -7.67 10.62
N ALA A 114 -2.38 -7.31 9.54
CA ALA A 114 -3.85 -7.31 9.47
C ALA A 114 -4.43 -8.73 9.62
N ASP A 115 -3.91 -9.72 8.87
CA ASP A 115 -4.33 -11.13 8.97
C ASP A 115 -4.22 -11.65 10.42
N ARG A 116 -3.11 -11.31 11.11
CA ARG A 116 -2.95 -11.63 12.52
C ARG A 116 -3.98 -10.95 13.42
N ALA A 117 -4.26 -9.67 13.20
CA ALA A 117 -5.24 -8.92 13.99
C ALA A 117 -6.66 -9.47 13.80
N ASP A 118 -7.03 -9.82 12.57
CA ASP A 118 -8.32 -10.42 12.22
C ASP A 118 -8.47 -11.83 12.82
N HIS A 119 -7.40 -12.63 12.79
CA HIS A 119 -7.37 -13.92 13.48
C HIS A 119 -7.66 -13.77 14.97
N LEU A 120 -6.99 -12.83 15.64
CA LEU A 120 -7.16 -12.61 17.08
C LEU A 120 -8.54 -12.04 17.44
N THR A 121 -9.12 -11.22 16.56
CA THR A 121 -10.36 -10.48 16.87
C THR A 121 -11.62 -11.23 16.43
N ALA A 122 -11.57 -11.90 15.28
CA ALA A 122 -12.73 -12.50 14.63
C ALA A 122 -12.57 -14.01 14.38
N GLY A 123 -11.47 -14.63 14.83
CA GLY A 123 -11.23 -16.07 14.68
C GLY A 123 -11.00 -16.50 13.23
N VAL A 124 -10.66 -15.58 12.33
CA VAL A 124 -10.37 -15.87 10.93
C VAL A 124 -9.14 -16.77 10.84
N THR A 125 -9.17 -17.81 10.02
CA THR A 125 -8.02 -18.69 9.80
C THR A 125 -6.91 -17.93 9.07
N ARG A 126 -5.70 -17.93 9.62
CA ARG A 126 -4.56 -17.22 9.03
C ARG A 126 -4.12 -17.87 7.73
N LEU A 127 -3.48 -17.09 6.87
CA LEU A 127 -2.88 -17.63 5.63
C LEU A 127 -1.74 -18.62 5.92
N GLU A 128 -0.99 -18.41 7.00
CA GLU A 128 0.09 -19.31 7.41
C GLU A 128 -0.40 -20.70 7.86
N ASP A 129 -1.60 -20.77 8.43
CA ASP A 129 -2.21 -22.04 8.86
C ASP A 129 -2.64 -22.93 7.66
N ARG A 130 -2.62 -22.38 6.44
CA ARG A 130 -2.95 -23.10 5.19
C ARG A 130 -1.74 -23.66 4.46
N ARG A 131 -0.50 -23.35 4.88
CA ARG A 131 0.70 -23.92 4.24
C ARG A 131 0.94 -25.33 4.78
N PRO A 132 1.11 -26.35 3.92
CA PRO A 132 1.58 -27.65 4.37
C PRO A 132 3.00 -27.52 4.95
N ALA A 133 3.25 -28.24 6.04
CA ALA A 133 4.54 -28.28 6.72
C ALA A 133 5.67 -28.83 5.84
#